data_AF-A0A7C9VJ89-F1
#
_entry.id   AF-A0A7C9VJ89-F1
#
_cell.length_a   1.000
_cell.length_b   1.000
_cell.length_c   1.000
_cell.angle_alpha   90.00
_cell.angle_beta   90.00
_cell.angle_gamma   90.00
#
_symmetry.space_group_name_H-M   'P 1'
#
loop_
_entity.id
_entity.type
_entity.pdbx_description
1 polymer ?
#
loop_
_entity_poly.entity_id
_entity_poly.type
_entity_poly.pdbx_seq_one_letter_code
_entity_poly.pdbx_strand_id
1 'polypeptide(L)'
;RSVRPGQHRDGLQRSIKTVRMGIPILVSRSGFTAWGVELARQVGLTLIGRTKGKRFIALSGQERIVFDQSLEFVAEESARHRRKGSDDD
;
A
#
# COMPACT_ATOMS: atom_id res chain seq x y z
N ARG A 1 6.93 -20.66 -27.97
CA ARG A 1 7.59 -19.34 -27.89
C ARG A 1 8.03 -19.14 -26.44
N SER A 2 9.34 -19.24 -26.18
CA SER A 2 9.92 -19.28 -24.84
C SER A 2 9.85 -17.90 -24.17
N VAL A 3 9.31 -17.84 -22.94
CA VAL A 3 9.31 -16.62 -22.11
C VAL A 3 10.64 -16.56 -21.38
N ARG A 4 11.43 -15.50 -21.60
CA ARG A 4 12.70 -15.30 -20.89
C ARG A 4 12.44 -15.01 -19.41
N PRO A 5 13.23 -15.57 -18.47
CA PRO A 5 13.19 -15.15 -17.09
C PRO A 5 13.63 -13.68 -17.02
N GLY A 6 12.78 -12.82 -16.45
CA GLY A 6 13.04 -11.38 -16.30
C GLY A 6 12.19 -10.43 -17.17
N GLN A 7 11.25 -10.92 -17.98
CA GLN A 7 10.29 -10.04 -18.65
C GLN A 7 9.14 -9.66 -17.72
N HIS A 8 9.33 -8.60 -16.93
CA HIS A 8 8.26 -7.85 -16.29
C HIS A 8 7.44 -7.09 -17.37
N ARG A 9 6.48 -7.80 -17.96
CA ARG A 9 5.42 -7.30 -18.85
C ARG A 9 4.19 -8.13 -18.47
N ASP A 10 3.07 -7.65 -17.94
CA ASP A 10 2.32 -6.42 -18.18
C ASP A 10 1.42 -6.08 -16.98
N GLY A 11 1.75 -4.98 -16.30
CA GLY A 11 0.94 -4.47 -15.20
C GLY A 11 1.69 -3.35 -14.52
N LEU A 12 1.61 -2.14 -15.09
CA LEU A 12 2.23 -0.93 -14.53
C LEU A 12 1.83 -0.84 -13.05
N GLN A 13 2.75 -1.25 -12.14
CA GLN A 13 2.44 -1.29 -10.72
C GLN A 13 2.03 0.11 -10.25
N ARG A 14 1.00 0.20 -9.40
CA ARG A 14 0.48 1.49 -8.92
C ARG A 14 1.58 2.37 -8.32
N SER A 15 2.52 1.78 -7.56
CA SER A 15 3.61 2.50 -6.92
C SER A 15 4.56 3.20 -7.91
N ILE A 16 4.84 2.62 -9.08
CA ILE A 16 5.76 3.23 -10.07
C ILE A 16 5.21 4.57 -10.57
N LYS A 17 3.91 4.62 -10.84
CA LYS A 17 3.27 5.86 -11.34
C LYS A 17 3.33 6.94 -10.28
N THR A 18 3.02 6.59 -9.03
CA THR A 18 3.06 7.52 -7.89
C THR A 18 4.44 8.12 -7.69
N VAL A 19 5.49 7.29 -7.80
CA VAL A 19 6.89 7.74 -7.76
C VAL A 19 7.19 8.71 -8.90
N ARG A 20 6.79 8.39 -10.14
CA ARG A 20 6.99 9.27 -11.30
C ARG A 20 6.23 10.59 -11.23
N MET A 21 5.08 10.60 -10.56
CA MET A 21 4.27 11.80 -10.35
C MET A 21 4.74 12.66 -9.17
N GLY A 22 5.76 12.22 -8.42
CA GLY A 22 6.27 12.96 -7.27
C GLY A 22 5.31 13.00 -6.07
N ILE A 23 4.36 12.05 -5.97
CA ILE A 23 3.44 11.98 -4.84
C ILE A 23 4.19 11.34 -3.65
N PRO A 24 4.26 12.00 -2.47
CA PRO A 24 5.11 11.57 -1.37
C PRO A 24 4.52 10.47 -0.48
N ILE A 25 3.21 10.23 -0.55
CA ILE A 25 2.48 9.26 0.28
C ILE A 25 1.51 8.45 -0.60
N LEU A 26 1.56 7.12 -0.49
CA LEU A 26 0.63 6.20 -1.14
C LEU A 26 -0.02 5.26 -0.12
N VAL A 27 -1.35 5.24 -0.10
CA VAL A 27 -2.14 4.38 0.79
C VAL A 27 -3.00 3.43 -0.03
N SER A 28 -3.04 2.15 0.36
CA SER A 28 -3.85 1.13 -0.29
C SER A 28 -4.42 0.12 0.70
N ARG A 29 -5.68 -0.25 0.49
CA ARG A 29 -6.34 -1.37 1.20
C ARG A 29 -5.78 -2.73 0.82
N SER A 30 -5.17 -2.83 -0.36
CA SER A 30 -4.51 -4.06 -0.82
C SER A 30 -3.03 -4.10 -0.40
N GLY A 31 -2.43 -5.28 -0.49
CA GLY A 31 -0.98 -5.42 -0.39
C GLY A 31 -0.24 -4.86 -1.60
N PHE A 32 1.07 -4.74 -1.46
CA PHE A 32 2.01 -4.40 -2.53
C PHE A 32 2.93 -5.58 -2.81
N THR A 33 3.56 -5.58 -3.99
CA THR A 33 4.60 -6.56 -4.32
C THR A 33 5.90 -6.20 -3.60
N ALA A 34 6.78 -7.18 -3.36
CA ALA A 34 8.07 -6.96 -2.71
C ALA A 34 8.90 -5.89 -3.43
N TRP A 35 8.99 -5.97 -4.76
CA TRP A 35 9.68 -4.99 -5.58
C TRP A 35 9.07 -3.58 -5.47
N GLY A 36 7.73 -3.47 -5.41
CA GLY A 36 7.06 -2.19 -5.22
C GLY A 36 7.37 -1.54 -3.87
N VAL A 37 7.58 -2.35 -2.83
CA VAL A 37 8.01 -1.88 -1.50
C VAL A 37 9.50 -1.48 -1.51
N GLU A 38 10.35 -2.27 -2.15
CA GLU A 38 11.77 -1.98 -2.31
C GLU A 38 12.00 -0.63 -3.01
N LEU A 39 11.31 -0.41 -4.14
CA LEU A 39 11.37 0.87 -4.85
C LEU A 39 10.92 2.04 -3.97
N ALA A 40 9.83 1.87 -3.21
CA ALA A 40 9.32 2.92 -2.33
C ALA A 40 10.33 3.32 -1.24
N ARG A 41 11.11 2.36 -0.71
CA ARG A 41 12.19 2.64 0.24
C ARG A 41 13.33 3.41 -0.40
N GLN A 42 13.77 3.00 -1.59
CA GLN A 42 14.87 3.64 -2.30
C GLN A 42 14.60 5.11 -2.63
N VAL A 43 13.35 5.45 -2.98
CA VAL A 43 12.97 6.80 -3.37
C VAL A 43 12.41 7.64 -2.23
N GLY A 44 12.32 7.08 -1.02
CA GLY A 44 11.74 7.78 0.13
C GLY A 44 10.24 8.06 0.01
N LEU A 45 9.47 7.19 -0.64
CA LEU A 45 7.99 7.24 -0.63
C LEU A 45 7.45 6.68 0.69
N THR A 46 6.47 7.33 1.31
CA THR A 46 5.71 6.69 2.40
C THR A 46 4.66 5.77 1.79
N LEU A 47 4.78 4.47 2.04
CA LEU A 47 3.92 3.45 1.46
C LEU A 47 3.14 2.73 2.55
N ILE A 48 1.82 2.81 2.52
CA ILE A 48 0.92 2.18 3.48
C ILE A 48 0.04 1.16 2.76
N GLY A 49 0.07 -0.09 3.23
CA GLY A 49 -0.70 -1.19 2.69
C GLY A 49 -1.62 -1.83 3.72
N ARG A 50 -2.49 -2.72 3.24
CA ARG A 50 -3.37 -3.56 4.10
C ARG A 50 -4.23 -2.74 5.06
N THR A 51 -4.66 -1.54 4.65
CA THR A 51 -5.51 -0.69 5.48
C THR A 51 -6.92 -1.31 5.62
N LYS A 52 -7.33 -1.63 6.85
CA LYS A 52 -8.64 -2.19 7.20
C LYS A 52 -9.05 -1.64 8.58
N GLY A 53 -10.18 -0.95 8.65
CA GLY A 53 -10.64 -0.26 9.86
C GLY A 53 -9.56 0.62 10.46
N LYS A 54 -9.28 0.40 11.74
CA LYS A 54 -8.28 1.12 12.55
C LYS A 54 -6.85 0.58 12.40
N ARG A 55 -6.60 -0.30 11.43
CA ARG A 55 -5.32 -1.00 11.25
C ARG A 55 -4.74 -0.74 9.87
N PHE A 56 -3.41 -0.63 9.81
CA PHE A 56 -2.65 -0.55 8.58
C PHE A 56 -1.22 -1.05 8.78
N ILE A 57 -0.48 -1.22 7.69
CA ILE A 57 0.95 -1.54 7.71
C ILE A 57 1.72 -0.46 6.97
N ALA A 58 2.63 0.23 7.66
CA ALA A 58 3.63 1.09 7.04
C ALA A 58 4.75 0.22 6.44
N LEU A 59 4.85 0.21 5.12
CA LEU A 59 5.84 -0.59 4.38
C LEU A 59 7.14 0.19 4.13
N SER A 60 7.05 1.53 4.09
CA SER A 60 8.15 2.48 4.04
C SER A 60 7.72 3.85 4.57
N GLY A 61 8.67 4.66 5.04
CA GLY A 61 8.41 6.04 5.47
C GLY A 61 7.69 6.19 6.80
N GLN A 62 7.79 5.20 7.70
CA GLN A 62 7.09 5.19 8.99
C GLN A 62 7.49 6.37 9.89
N GLU A 63 8.74 6.82 9.79
CA GLU A 63 9.29 7.95 10.53
C GLU A 63 8.55 9.28 10.25
N ARG A 64 7.79 9.35 9.17
CA ARG A 64 6.98 10.52 8.78
C ARG A 64 5.52 10.42 9.20
N ILE A 65 5.14 9.36 9.91
CA ILE A 65 3.76 9.15 10.37
C ILE A 65 3.63 9.68 11.80
N VAL A 66 2.76 10.68 11.98
CA VAL A 66 2.36 11.18 13.30
C VAL A 66 1.03 10.54 13.68
N PHE A 67 0.97 9.93 14.86
CA PHE A 67 -0.24 9.32 15.41
C PHE A 67 -0.91 10.28 16.41
N ASP A 68 -1.68 11.23 15.88
CA ASP A 68 -2.30 12.31 16.66
C ASP A 68 -3.79 12.07 16.99
N GLN A 69 -4.39 10.99 16.48
CA GLN A 69 -5.79 10.62 16.73
C GLN A 69 -5.92 9.46 17.72
N SER A 70 -6.83 9.59 18.69
CA SER A 70 -7.21 8.49 19.58
C SER A 70 -8.16 7.51 18.87
N LEU A 71 -7.86 6.21 18.96
CA LEU A 71 -8.66 5.14 18.34
C LEU A 71 -10.06 4.98 18.95
N GLU A 72 -10.29 5.53 20.15
CA GLU A 72 -11.59 5.50 20.83
C GLU A 72 -12.66 6.28 20.08
N PHE A 73 -12.27 7.37 19.40
CA PHE A 73 -13.19 8.26 18.67
C PHE A 73 -13.29 7.93 17.17
N VAL A 74 -12.51 6.97 16.67
CA VAL A 74 -12.57 6.55 15.27
C VAL A 74 -13.75 5.60 15.08
N ALA A 75 -14.64 5.93 14.14
CA ALA A 75 -15.77 5.05 13.80
C ALA A 75 -15.29 3.73 13.18
N GLU A 76 -16.02 2.64 13.46
CA GLU A 76 -15.76 1.35 12.83
C GLU A 76 -16.01 1.37 11.32
N GLU A 77 -15.22 0.61 10.56
CA GLU A 77 -15.35 0.57 9.10
C GLU A 77 -16.69 -0.04 8.70
N SER A 78 -17.46 0.70 7.89
CA SER A 78 -18.75 0.23 7.41
C SER A 78 -18.62 -1.06 6.60
N ALA A 79 -19.61 -1.96 6.73
CA ALA A 79 -19.64 -3.23 5.99
C ALA A 79 -19.58 -3.05 4.46
N ARG A 80 -19.98 -1.88 3.95
CA ARG A 80 -19.95 -1.55 2.51
C ARG A 80 -18.53 -1.43 1.96
N HIS A 81 -17.55 -1.16 2.83
CA HIS A 81 -16.15 -1.07 2.43
C HIS A 81 -15.43 -2.42 2.47
N ARG A 82 -16.07 -3.50 2.97
CA ARG A 82 -15.47 -4.83 2.89
C ARG A 82 -15.23 -5.23 1.43
N ARG A 83 -14.05 -5.78 1.18
CA ARG A 83 -13.71 -6.36 -0.11
C ARG A 83 -14.42 -7.71 -0.24
N LYS A 84 -14.86 -8.06 -1.44
CA LYS A 84 -15.29 -9.42 -1.78
C LYS A 84 -14.13 -10.39 -1.48
N GLY A 85 -14.32 -11.30 -0.51
CA GLY A 85 -13.33 -12.32 -0.10
C GLY A 85 -12.50 -11.99 1.15
N SER A 86 -12.94 -11.08 2.03
CA SER A 86 -12.21 -10.72 3.27
C SER A 86 -12.58 -11.55 4.51
N ASP A 87 -13.33 -12.64 4.34
CA ASP A 87 -13.83 -13.47 5.45
C ASP A 87 -12.83 -14.56 5.88
N ASP A 88 -11.76 -14.80 5.11
CA ASP A 88 -10.78 -15.88 5.34
C ASP A 88 -9.45 -15.44 5.98
N ASP A 89 -9.34 -14.20 6.49
CA ASP A 89 -8.10 -13.60 7.05
C ASP A 89 -8.26 -13.17 8.53
#